data_AF-A0A842T636-F1
#
_entry.id   AF-A0A842T636-F1
#
_cell.length_a   1.000
_cell.length_b   1.000
_cell.length_c   1.000
_cell.angle_alpha   90.00
_cell.angle_beta   90.00
_cell.angle_gamma   90.00
#
_symmetry.space_group_name_H-M   'P 1'
#
loop_
_entity.id
_entity.type
_entity.pdbx_description
1 polymer ?
#
loop_
_entity_poly.entity_id
_entity_poly.type
_entity_poly.pdbx_seq_one_letter_code
_entity_poly.pdbx_strand_id
1 'polypeptide(L)'
;MILKLKQSEKNRVLIKRTILELGTKYPRIEMKEIAEKCGELPDLIIDVLQKMIKNEEIYAAYFKTSQTVAFNQQANINEIDLLMERYNDWETTRLKKK
;
A
#
# COMPACT_ATOMS: atom_id res chain seq x y z
N MET A 1 -28.69 0.48 2.27
CA MET A 1 -27.56 0.31 3.21
C MET A 1 -26.40 -0.52 2.62
N ILE A 2 -26.67 -1.55 1.81
CA ILE A 2 -25.65 -2.45 1.21
C ILE A 2 -24.71 -1.74 0.20
N LEU A 3 -25.20 -0.76 -0.58
CA LEU A 3 -24.41 -0.04 -1.57
C LEU A 3 -23.28 0.82 -0.95
N LYS A 4 -23.50 1.43 0.22
CA LYS A 4 -22.47 2.24 0.91
C LYS A 4 -21.30 1.39 1.41
N LEU A 5 -21.56 0.17 1.85
CA LEU A 5 -20.52 -0.76 2.32
C LEU A 5 -19.61 -1.19 1.16
N LYS A 6 -20.20 -1.60 0.02
CA LYS A 6 -19.44 -1.95 -1.19
C LYS A 6 -18.62 -0.77 -1.73
N GLN A 7 -19.15 0.44 -1.67
CA GLN A 7 -18.42 1.65 -2.08
C GLN A 7 -17.21 1.89 -1.17
N SER A 8 -17.39 1.78 0.15
CA SER A 8 -16.32 2.01 1.13
C SER A 8 -15.17 1.00 1.02
N GLU A 9 -15.46 -0.26 0.69
CA GLU A 9 -14.43 -1.28 0.46
C GLU A 9 -13.67 -0.99 -0.84
N LYS A 10 -14.38 -0.61 -1.91
CA LYS A 10 -13.75 -0.25 -3.18
C LYS A 10 -12.79 0.93 -3.03
N ASN A 11 -13.18 1.95 -2.26
CA ASN A 11 -12.33 3.11 -1.99
C ASN A 11 -11.07 2.71 -1.21
N ARG A 12 -11.20 1.84 -0.20
CA ARG A 12 -10.04 1.32 0.56
C ARG A 12 -9.07 0.54 -0.32
N VAL A 13 -9.56 -0.31 -1.21
CA VAL A 13 -8.71 -1.06 -2.16
C VAL A 13 -7.94 -0.11 -3.08
N LEU A 14 -8.60 0.94 -3.57
CA LEU A 14 -7.97 1.94 -4.42
C LEU A 14 -6.87 2.70 -3.67
N ILE A 15 -7.14 3.14 -2.43
CA ILE A 15 -6.16 3.81 -1.58
C ILE A 15 -4.94 2.91 -1.34
N LYS A 16 -5.16 1.63 -0.96
CA LYS A 16 -4.06 0.68 -0.73
C LYS A 16 -3.17 0.52 -1.95
N ARG A 17 -3.78 0.35 -3.12
CA ARG A 17 -3.06 0.23 -4.38
C ARG A 17 -2.23 1.48 -4.68
N THR A 18 -2.82 2.66 -4.54
CA THR A 18 -2.11 3.92 -4.77
C THR A 18 -0.93 4.07 -3.81
N ILE A 19 -1.10 3.74 -2.52
CA ILE A 19 -0.03 3.81 -1.53
C ILE A 19 1.13 2.86 -1.89
N LEU A 20 0.84 1.62 -2.32
CA LEU A 20 1.87 0.67 -2.77
C LEU A 20 2.64 1.19 -4.00
N GLU A 21 1.92 1.71 -5.00
CA GLU A 21 2.54 2.27 -6.20
C GLU A 21 3.40 3.50 -5.88
N LEU A 22 2.99 4.33 -4.90
CA LEU A 22 3.76 5.50 -4.49
C LEU A 22 4.96 5.14 -3.63
N GLY A 23 4.81 4.17 -2.72
CA GLY A 23 5.87 3.74 -1.80
C GLY A 23 7.04 3.01 -2.46
N THR A 24 6.86 2.60 -3.72
CA THR A 24 7.93 2.04 -4.58
C THR A 24 8.56 3.08 -5.50
N LYS A 25 7.93 4.24 -5.70
CA LYS A 25 8.40 5.30 -6.64
C LYS A 25 9.01 6.50 -5.94
N TYR A 26 8.50 6.86 -4.76
CA TYR A 26 8.85 8.10 -4.07
C TYR A 26 9.33 7.79 -2.65
N PRO A 27 10.48 8.34 -2.21
CA PRO A 27 10.95 8.18 -0.83
C PRO A 27 10.14 9.01 0.17
N ARG A 28 9.54 10.11 -0.27
CA ARG A 28 8.63 10.95 0.53
C ARG A 28 7.52 11.48 -0.35
N ILE A 29 6.34 11.64 0.23
CA ILE A 29 5.19 12.27 -0.44
C ILE A 29 4.32 13.01 0.59
N GLU A 30 3.71 14.11 0.17
CA GLU A 30 2.75 14.82 1.02
C GLU A 30 1.35 14.20 0.93
N MET A 31 0.60 14.26 2.03
CA MET A 31 -0.75 13.70 2.11
C MET A 31 -1.70 14.32 1.07
N LYS A 32 -1.50 15.60 0.73
CA LYS A 32 -2.27 16.30 -0.32
C LYS A 32 -2.10 15.64 -1.69
N GLU A 33 -0.89 15.20 -2.03
CA GLU A 33 -0.59 14.55 -3.31
C GLU A 33 -1.18 13.14 -3.36
N ILE A 34 -1.17 12.42 -2.23
CA ILE A 34 -1.86 11.13 -2.12
C ILE A 34 -3.37 11.33 -2.29
N ALA A 35 -3.94 12.34 -1.64
CA ALA A 35 -5.37 12.67 -1.72
C ALA A 35 -5.79 13.02 -3.15
N GLU A 36 -5.01 13.84 -3.86
CA GLU A 36 -5.23 14.16 -5.28
C GLU A 36 -5.21 12.93 -6.17
N LYS A 37 -4.26 12.01 -5.93
CA LYS A 37 -4.16 10.76 -6.72
C LYS A 37 -5.29 9.77 -6.42
N CYS A 38 -5.76 9.70 -5.18
CA CYS A 38 -6.83 8.79 -4.78
C CYS A 38 -8.22 9.35 -5.08
N GLY A 39 -8.38 10.68 -5.10
CA GLY A 39 -9.69 11.34 -5.12
C GLY A 39 -10.48 11.14 -3.82
N GLU A 40 -9.79 10.86 -2.71
CA GLU A 40 -10.38 10.48 -1.43
C GLU A 40 -9.98 11.46 -0.31
N LEU A 41 -10.75 11.45 0.78
CA LEU A 41 -10.52 12.33 1.92
C LEU A 41 -9.23 11.94 2.68
N PRO A 42 -8.41 12.91 3.12
CA PRO A 42 -7.18 12.65 3.87
C PRO A 42 -7.38 11.75 5.09
N ASP A 43 -8.47 11.91 5.84
CA ASP A 43 -8.75 11.10 7.04
C ASP A 43 -8.89 9.60 6.72
N LEU A 44 -9.57 9.27 5.62
CA LEU A 44 -9.71 7.88 5.17
C LEU A 44 -8.36 7.32 4.71
N ILE A 45 -7.56 8.14 4.01
CA ILE A 45 -6.23 7.76 3.55
C ILE A 45 -5.30 7.50 4.73
N ILE A 46 -5.31 8.37 5.75
CA ILE A 46 -4.52 8.21 6.97
C ILE A 46 -4.90 6.93 7.71
N ASP A 47 -6.20 6.63 7.87
CA ASP A 47 -6.66 5.38 8.50
C ASP A 47 -6.15 4.15 7.75
N VAL A 48 -6.25 4.14 6.42
CA VAL A 48 -5.76 3.03 5.58
C VAL A 48 -4.24 2.93 5.66
N LEU A 49 -3.52 4.04 5.52
CA LEU A 49 -2.06 4.10 5.57
C LEU A 49 -1.54 3.56 6.91
N GLN A 50 -2.10 4.01 8.03
CA GLN A 50 -1.70 3.55 9.36
C GLN A 50 -1.96 2.06 9.55
N LYS A 51 -3.09 1.53 9.01
CA LYS A 51 -3.37 0.10 9.02
C LYS A 51 -2.34 -0.69 8.20
N MET A 52 -1.98 -0.21 7.02
CA MET A 52 -0.97 -0.87 6.20
C MET A 52 0.40 -0.88 6.87
N ILE A 53 0.82 0.23 7.50
CA ILE A 53 2.08 0.29 8.27
C ILE A 53 2.02 -0.67 9.46
N LYS A 54 0.93 -0.66 10.22
CA LYS A 54 0.75 -1.52 11.40
C LYS A 54 0.75 -3.01 11.05
N ASN A 55 0.16 -3.35 9.90
CA ASN A 55 0.10 -4.72 9.40
C ASN A 55 1.39 -5.15 8.67
N GLU A 56 2.41 -4.29 8.64
CA GLU A 56 3.66 -4.53 7.90
C GLU A 56 3.42 -4.77 6.39
N GLU A 57 2.28 -4.30 5.86
CA GLU A 57 1.99 -4.34 4.41
C GLU A 57 2.90 -3.36 3.64
N ILE A 58 3.35 -2.29 4.31
CA ILE A 58 4.34 -1.33 3.81
C ILE A 58 5.27 -0.88 4.93
N TYR A 59 6.47 -0.48 4.53
CA TYR A 59 7.46 0.15 5.40
C TYR A 59 7.43 1.66 5.16
N ALA A 60 6.81 2.40 6.08
CA ALA A 60 6.72 3.85 6.02
C ALA A 60 6.54 4.49 7.41
N ALA A 61 6.86 5.79 7.51
CA ALA A 61 6.58 6.63 8.65
C ALA A 61 5.69 7.80 8.25
N TYR A 62 4.59 8.03 8.97
CA TYR A 62 3.71 9.17 8.76
C TYR A 62 3.95 10.26 9.81
N PHE A 63 4.25 11.47 9.36
CA PHE A 63 4.49 12.64 10.19
C PHE A 63 3.27 13.54 10.18
N LYS A 64 2.46 13.47 11.24
CA LYS A 64 1.20 14.22 11.36
C LYS A 64 1.39 15.74 11.26
N THR A 65 2.47 16.27 11.85
CA THR A 65 2.75 17.72 11.87
C THR A 65 3.00 18.29 10.48
N SER A 66 3.78 17.57 9.66
CA SER A 66 4.11 18.00 8.30
C SER A 66 3.19 17.41 7.22
N GLN A 67 2.23 16.56 7.62
CA GLN A 67 1.35 15.82 6.71
C GLN A 67 2.15 15.05 5.64
N THR A 68 3.30 14.49 6.01
CA THR A 68 4.21 13.81 5.07
C THR A 68 4.33 12.33 5.40
N VAL A 69 4.40 11.50 4.37
CA VAL A 69 4.74 10.08 4.49
C VAL A 69 6.16 9.89 3.96
N ALA A 70 7.02 9.26 4.76
CA ALA A 70 8.34 8.83 4.33
C ALA A 70 8.34 7.30 4.15
N PHE A 71 8.59 6.84 2.94
CA PHE A 71 8.64 5.43 2.61
C PHE A 71 10.08 4.90 2.72
N ASN A 72 10.23 3.71 3.28
CA ASN A 72 11.44 2.94 3.10
C ASN A 72 11.33 2.20 1.76
N GLN A 73 11.69 2.88 0.67
CA GLN A 73 11.53 2.39 -0.70
C GLN A 73 12.24 1.05 -0.92
N GLN A 74 13.46 0.89 -0.39
CA GLN A 74 14.21 -0.35 -0.54
C GLN A 74 13.53 -1.52 0.18
N ALA A 75 13.03 -1.31 1.40
CA ALA A 75 12.30 -2.36 2.12
C ALA A 75 11.01 -2.76 1.37
N ASN A 76 10.27 -1.79 0.83
CA ASN A 76 9.07 -2.07 0.03
C ASN A 76 9.38 -2.86 -1.25
N ILE A 77 10.46 -2.52 -1.96
CA ILE A 77 10.89 -3.26 -3.16
C ILE A 77 11.33 -4.67 -2.81
N ASN A 78 12.15 -4.81 -1.76
CA ASN A 78 12.64 -6.12 -1.31
C ASN A 78 11.48 -7.05 -0.94
N GLU A 79 10.44 -6.55 -0.26
CA GLU A 79 9.26 -7.35 0.08
C GLU A 79 8.54 -7.86 -1.18
N ILE A 80 8.40 -7.00 -2.20
CA ILE A 80 7.81 -7.40 -3.48
C ILE A 80 8.66 -8.49 -4.16
N ASP A 81 9.97 -8.33 -4.19
CA ASP A 81 10.88 -9.30 -4.78
C ASP A 81 10.82 -10.66 -4.05
N LEU A 82 10.80 -10.64 -2.72
CA LEU A 82 10.64 -11.85 -1.89
C LEU A 82 9.31 -12.55 -2.13
N LEU A 83 8.22 -11.79 -2.32
CA LEU A 83 6.91 -12.35 -2.66
C LEU A 83 6.92 -13.02 -4.04
N MET A 84 7.57 -12.40 -5.02
CA MET A 84 7.72 -12.95 -6.37
C MET A 84 8.61 -14.20 -6.38
N GLU A 85 9.68 -14.22 -5.60
CA GLU A 85 10.55 -15.38 -5.43
C GLU A 85 9.77 -16.58 -4.86
N ARG A 86 9.05 -16.38 -3.74
CA ARG A 86 8.22 -17.43 -3.14
C ARG A 86 7.14 -17.95 -4.08
N TYR A 87 6.55 -17.07 -4.88
CA TYR A 87 5.56 -17.46 -5.90
C TYR A 87 6.20 -18.37 -6.98
N ASN A 88 7.36 -17.96 -7.50
CA ASN A 88 8.10 -18.74 -8.51
C ASN A 88 8.52 -20.12 -7.97
N ASP A 89 8.95 -20.19 -6.71
CA ASP A 89 9.31 -21.45 -6.03
C ASP A 89 8.10 -22.38 -5.90
N TRP A 90 6.94 -21.83 -5.52
CA TRP A 90 5.70 -22.59 -5.44
C TRP A 90 5.27 -23.13 -6.81
N GLU A 91 5.33 -22.30 -7.86
CA GLU A 91 4.97 -22.69 -9.22
C GLU A 91 5.91 -23.80 -9.75
N THR A 92 7.22 -23.64 -9.55
CA THR A 92 8.22 -24.63 -9.93
C THR A 92 8.01 -25.96 -9.20
N THR A 93 7.69 -25.90 -7.90
CA THR A 93 7.40 -27.10 -7.09
C THR A 93 6.11 -27.79 -7.55
N ARG A 94 5.10 -27.03 -7.97
CA ARG A 94 3.85 -27.56 -8.52
C ARG A 94 4.06 -28.25 -9.86
N LEU A 95 4.91 -27.69 -10.72
CA LEU A 95 5.24 -28.25 -12.03
C LEU A 95 6.09 -29.53 -11.93
N LYS A 96 6.97 -29.64 -10.93
CA LYS A 96 7.76 -30.86 -10.66
C LYS A 96 6.96 -32.02 -10.06
N LYS A 97 5.72 -31.79 -9.60
CA LYS A 97 4.81 -32.80 -9.04
C LYS A 97 3.80 -33.36 -10.05
N LYS A 98 3.86 -32.91 -11.31
CA LYS A 98 3.06 -33.41 -12.43
C LYS A 98 3.90 -34.30 -13.32
#